data_AF-A0A836Q4E4-F1
#
_entry.id   AF-A0A836Q4E4-F1
#
_cell.length_a   1.000
_cell.length_b   1.000
_cell.length_c   1.000
_cell.angle_alpha   90.00
_cell.angle_beta   90.00
_cell.angle_gamma   90.00
#
_symmetry.space_group_name_H-M   'P 1'
#
loop_
_entity.id
_entity.type
_entity.pdbx_description
1 polymer ?
#
loop_
_entity_poly.entity_id
_entity_poly.type
_entity_poly.pdbx_seq_one_letter_code
_entity_poly.pdbx_strand_id
1 'polypeptide(L)'
;MPKVTNQLGLLLLESGFLTDEDVEAAEKRASSTGLPLGRMLVLSDKIEEKLLEQVLEVMIHLRDNAMFTEGDALEVLGMMKAHKDGNIKEVDQAQLKSFFSKKGRQMRVGELLVRSGLVTETDAMNAVEEGLTARRKVGQVLVGNSYTTSDAVDMALNLLEQVRSGELDVSEAAKNLRDAHSYPETDDEQGQ
;
A
#
# COMPACT_ATOMS: atom_id res chain seq x y z
N MET A 1 -15.52 -7.16 24.71
CA MET A 1 -15.59 -6.51 23.39
C MET A 1 -14.15 -6.34 22.92
N PRO A 2 -13.81 -6.72 21.68
CA PRO A 2 -12.44 -6.54 21.22
C PRO A 2 -12.09 -5.05 21.28
N LYS A 3 -10.91 -4.76 21.83
CA LYS A 3 -10.40 -3.39 22.05
C LYS A 3 -9.73 -2.82 20.80
N VAL A 4 -9.75 -3.58 19.71
CA VAL A 4 -9.12 -3.29 18.41
C VAL A 4 -9.89 -2.18 17.72
N THR A 5 -9.25 -1.02 17.55
CA THR A 5 -9.87 0.15 16.90
C THR A 5 -9.49 0.28 15.43
N ASN A 6 -8.52 -0.49 14.95
CA ASN A 6 -8.04 -0.41 13.57
C ASN A 6 -8.72 -1.46 12.67
N GLN A 7 -9.31 -1.01 11.56
CA GLN A 7 -9.97 -1.85 10.55
C GLN A 7 -9.04 -2.97 10.01
N LEU A 8 -7.74 -2.71 9.88
CA LEU A 8 -6.77 -3.73 9.47
C LEU A 8 -6.71 -4.88 10.48
N GLY A 9 -6.63 -4.55 11.77
CA GLY A 9 -6.58 -5.54 12.86
C GLY A 9 -7.87 -6.35 12.94
N LEU A 10 -9.02 -5.68 12.80
CA LEU A 10 -10.33 -6.34 12.80
C LEU A 10 -10.48 -7.34 11.65
N LEU A 11 -10.14 -6.93 10.42
CA LEU A 11 -10.22 -7.82 9.25
C LEU A 11 -9.32 -9.05 9.40
N LEU A 12 -8.09 -8.89 9.90
CA LEU A 12 -7.15 -9.99 10.10
C LEU A 12 -7.58 -10.92 11.25
N LEU A 13 -8.19 -10.38 12.30
CA LEU A 13 -8.75 -11.15 13.41
C LEU A 13 -9.97 -11.96 12.95
N GLU A 14 -10.92 -11.33 12.27
CA GLU A 14 -12.18 -11.96 11.84
C GLU A 14 -11.98 -13.01 10.73
N SER A 15 -11.01 -12.79 9.83
CA SER A 15 -10.58 -13.81 8.87
C SER A 15 -9.70 -14.91 9.49
N GLY A 16 -9.33 -14.74 10.77
CA GLY A 16 -8.57 -15.70 11.56
C GLY A 16 -7.09 -15.81 11.17
N PHE A 17 -6.51 -14.80 10.53
CA PHE A 17 -5.06 -14.72 10.32
C PHE A 17 -4.30 -14.43 11.61
N LEU A 18 -4.94 -13.74 12.56
CA LEU A 18 -4.36 -13.32 13.83
C LEU A 18 -5.27 -13.68 15.00
N THR A 19 -4.70 -13.80 16.19
CA THR A 19 -5.46 -13.83 17.45
C THR A 19 -5.59 -12.44 18.06
N ASP A 20 -6.47 -12.30 19.06
CA ASP A 20 -6.58 -11.06 19.84
C ASP A 20 -5.23 -10.67 20.45
N GLU A 21 -4.47 -11.63 20.98
CA GLU A 21 -3.15 -11.38 21.58
C GLU A 21 -2.14 -10.87 20.56
N ASP A 22 -2.18 -11.37 19.32
CA ASP A 22 -1.30 -10.90 18.25
C ASP A 22 -1.58 -9.43 17.90
N VAL A 23 -2.85 -9.06 17.77
CA VAL A 23 -3.27 -7.69 17.46
C VAL A 23 -2.93 -6.75 18.62
N GLU A 24 -3.27 -7.11 19.86
CA GLU A 24 -2.96 -6.28 21.04
C GLU A 24 -1.45 -6.05 21.20
N ALA A 25 -0.65 -7.10 21.00
CA ALA A 25 0.81 -7.01 21.09
C ALA A 25 1.41 -6.14 19.98
N ALA A 26 0.81 -6.14 18.78
CA ALA A 26 1.24 -5.31 17.67
C ALA A 26 0.82 -3.84 17.86
N GLU A 27 -0.42 -3.57 18.30
CA GLU A 27 -0.92 -2.21 18.61
C GLU A 27 -0.09 -1.53 19.70
N LYS A 28 0.28 -2.27 20.76
CA LYS A 28 1.14 -1.74 21.82
C LYS A 28 2.50 -1.31 21.26
N ARG A 29 3.08 -2.09 20.36
CA ARG A 29 4.37 -1.76 19.74
C ARG A 29 4.24 -0.60 18.77
N ALA A 30 3.22 -0.62 17.90
CA ALA A 30 2.92 0.46 16.95
C ALA A 30 2.81 1.81 17.66
N SER A 31 2.09 1.84 18.79
CA SER A 31 1.94 3.05 19.61
C SER A 31 3.26 3.55 20.19
N SER A 32 4.21 2.66 20.48
CA SER A 32 5.52 3.02 21.04
C SER A 32 6.57 3.40 19.99
N THR A 33 6.45 2.88 18.77
CA THR A 33 7.41 3.11 17.67
C THR A 33 6.95 4.21 16.71
N GLY A 34 5.66 4.53 16.69
CA GLY A 34 5.06 5.41 15.68
C GLY A 34 4.88 4.75 14.32
N LEU A 35 5.17 3.45 14.20
CA LEU A 35 4.97 2.71 12.95
C LEU A 35 3.53 2.19 12.83
N PRO A 36 3.00 2.04 11.59
CA PRO A 36 1.69 1.45 11.38
C PRO A 36 1.54 0.02 11.93
N LEU A 37 0.31 -0.39 12.23
CA LEU A 37 -0.02 -1.70 12.81
C LEU A 37 0.42 -2.84 11.89
N GLY A 38 0.10 -2.76 10.60
CA GLY A 38 0.49 -3.74 9.60
C GLY A 38 2.00 -3.88 9.50
N ARG A 39 2.75 -2.76 9.52
CA ARG A 39 4.22 -2.79 9.57
C ARG A 39 4.73 -3.52 10.81
N MET A 40 4.12 -3.30 11.96
CA MET A 40 4.49 -4.00 13.19
C MET A 40 4.18 -5.50 13.13
N LEU A 41 3.09 -5.90 12.48
CA LEU A 41 2.73 -7.30 12.29
C LEU A 41 3.74 -8.01 11.38
N VAL A 42 4.24 -7.34 10.33
CA VAL A 42 5.31 -7.86 9.47
C VAL A 42 6.63 -7.98 10.24
N LEU A 43 7.04 -6.92 10.94
CA LEU A 43 8.29 -6.92 11.72
C LEU A 43 8.32 -7.92 12.89
N SER A 44 7.15 -8.40 13.31
CA SER A 44 7.03 -9.42 14.37
C SER A 44 6.74 -10.82 13.82
N ASP A 45 6.91 -11.03 12.51
CA ASP A 45 6.69 -12.29 11.79
C ASP A 45 5.27 -12.87 11.99
N LYS A 46 4.29 -12.02 12.26
CA LYS A 46 2.89 -12.42 12.42
C LYS A 46 2.17 -12.56 11.09
N ILE A 47 2.53 -11.71 10.13
CA ILE A 47 2.07 -11.80 8.74
C ILE A 47 3.25 -11.59 7.80
N GLU A 48 3.15 -12.13 6.60
CA GLU A 48 4.09 -11.85 5.52
C GLU A 48 3.77 -10.49 4.90
N GLU A 49 4.80 -9.79 4.40
CA GLU A 49 4.64 -8.50 3.71
C GLU A 49 3.67 -8.58 2.53
N LYS A 50 3.72 -9.68 1.78
CA LYS A 50 2.79 -9.96 0.68
C LYS A 50 1.33 -10.07 1.14
N LEU A 51 1.08 -10.63 2.33
CA LEU A 51 -0.27 -10.68 2.89
C LEU A 51 -0.73 -9.28 3.29
N LEU A 52 0.17 -8.47 3.88
CA LEU A 52 -0.14 -7.07 4.19
C LEU A 52 -0.51 -6.27 2.93
N GLU A 53 0.26 -6.39 1.84
CA GLU A 53 -0.05 -5.75 0.55
C GLU A 53 -1.48 -6.09 0.08
N GLN A 54 -1.85 -7.37 0.14
CA GLN A 54 -3.17 -7.85 -0.26
C GLN A 54 -4.30 -7.34 0.63
N VAL A 55 -4.08 -7.32 1.95
CA VAL A 55 -5.06 -6.81 2.92
C VAL A 55 -5.28 -5.31 2.72
N LEU A 56 -4.22 -4.54 2.50
CA LEU A 56 -4.33 -3.11 2.19
C LEU A 56 -5.07 -2.88 0.87
N GLU A 57 -4.87 -3.71 -0.15
CA GLU A 57 -5.64 -3.66 -1.39
C GLU A 57 -7.14 -3.92 -1.15
N VAL A 58 -7.48 -4.93 -0.34
CA VAL A 58 -8.87 -5.21 0.08
C VAL A 58 -9.47 -3.99 0.81
N MET A 59 -8.73 -3.36 1.71
CA MET A 59 -9.17 -2.16 2.41
C MET A 59 -9.34 -0.95 1.49
N ILE A 60 -8.49 -0.80 0.46
CA ILE A 60 -8.68 0.21 -0.59
C ILE A 60 -10.00 -0.04 -1.32
N HIS A 61 -10.33 -1.28 -1.67
CA HIS A 61 -11.61 -1.62 -2.28
C HIS A 61 -12.79 -1.30 -1.36
N LEU A 62 -12.70 -1.59 -0.06
CA LEU A 62 -13.74 -1.21 0.92
C LEU A 62 -13.96 0.30 0.97
N ARG A 63 -12.89 1.09 0.82
CA ARG A 63 -12.98 2.55 0.84
C ARG A 63 -13.53 3.12 -0.46
N ASP A 64 -13.06 2.61 -1.60
CA ASP A 64 -13.24 3.27 -2.90
C ASP A 64 -14.36 2.65 -3.76
N ASN A 65 -14.83 1.44 -3.43
CA ASN A 65 -15.91 0.75 -4.14
C ASN A 65 -17.14 0.57 -3.24
N ALA A 66 -18.17 1.39 -3.45
CA ALA A 66 -19.42 1.35 -2.68
C ALA A 66 -20.19 0.02 -2.77
N MET A 67 -19.91 -0.82 -3.78
CA MET A 67 -20.52 -2.16 -3.90
C MET A 67 -19.72 -3.25 -3.19
N PHE A 68 -18.50 -2.96 -2.72
CA PHE A 68 -17.65 -3.90 -2.01
C PHE A 68 -17.84 -3.72 -0.49
N THR A 69 -18.33 -4.76 0.16
CA THR A 69 -18.75 -4.74 1.57
C THR A 69 -17.73 -5.42 2.48
N GLU A 70 -17.85 -5.21 3.79
CA GLU A 70 -17.03 -5.93 4.78
C GLU A 70 -17.18 -7.46 4.66
N GLY A 71 -18.37 -7.96 4.29
CA GLY A 71 -18.58 -9.38 4.01
C GLY A 71 -17.76 -9.88 2.83
N ASP A 72 -17.72 -9.12 1.73
CA ASP A 72 -16.90 -9.45 0.56
C ASP A 72 -15.40 -9.44 0.90
N ALA A 73 -14.97 -8.50 1.74
CA ALA A 73 -13.60 -8.45 2.24
C ALA A 73 -13.25 -9.71 3.04
N LEU A 74 -14.10 -10.13 3.98
CA LEU A 74 -13.89 -11.34 4.76
C LEU A 74 -13.88 -12.60 3.88
N GLU A 75 -14.71 -12.66 2.84
CA GLU A 75 -14.71 -13.76 1.88
C GLU A 75 -13.36 -13.83 1.14
N VAL A 76 -12.89 -12.71 0.59
CA VAL A 76 -11.60 -12.61 -0.11
C VAL A 76 -10.43 -12.99 0.81
N LEU A 77 -10.40 -12.51 2.04
CA LEU A 77 -9.38 -12.86 3.02
C LEU A 77 -9.46 -14.34 3.44
N GLY A 78 -10.66 -14.89 3.60
CA GLY A 78 -10.88 -16.31 3.88
C GLY A 78 -10.31 -17.21 2.77
N MET A 79 -10.50 -16.83 1.50
CA MET A 79 -9.90 -17.51 0.35
C MET A 79 -8.36 -17.45 0.41
N MET A 80 -7.76 -16.30 0.73
CA MET A 80 -6.29 -16.22 0.89
C MET A 80 -5.77 -17.17 1.98
N LYS A 81 -6.46 -17.23 3.12
CA LYS A 81 -6.05 -18.07 4.25
C LYS A 81 -6.09 -19.54 3.87
N ALA A 82 -7.21 -19.99 3.30
CA ALA A 82 -7.33 -21.38 2.88
C ALA A 82 -6.33 -21.73 1.75
N HIS A 83 -5.93 -20.78 0.91
CA HIS A 83 -4.82 -20.98 -0.03
C HIS A 83 -3.47 -21.17 0.70
N LYS A 84 -3.16 -20.34 1.70
CA LYS A 84 -1.96 -20.46 2.51
C LYS A 84 -1.88 -21.82 3.23
N ASP A 85 -3.02 -22.30 3.73
CA ASP A 85 -3.13 -23.57 4.44
C ASP A 85 -3.16 -24.80 3.50
N GLY A 86 -3.11 -24.60 2.17
CA GLY A 86 -3.12 -25.67 1.18
C GLY A 86 -4.48 -26.31 0.90
N ASN A 87 -5.56 -25.65 1.29
CA ASN A 87 -6.93 -26.18 1.26
C ASN A 87 -7.73 -25.84 -0.02
N ILE A 88 -7.14 -25.10 -0.97
CA ILE A 88 -7.85 -24.56 -2.14
C ILE A 88 -7.46 -25.23 -3.48
N LYS A 89 -8.46 -25.53 -4.33
CA LYS A 89 -8.30 -26.00 -5.72
C LYS A 89 -8.10 -24.82 -6.69
N GLU A 90 -7.46 -25.08 -7.82
CA GLU A 90 -6.99 -24.11 -8.83
C GLU A 90 -8.05 -23.08 -9.33
N VAL A 91 -9.34 -23.43 -9.29
CA VAL A 91 -10.46 -22.55 -9.70
C VAL A 91 -10.62 -21.34 -8.78
N ASP A 92 -10.45 -21.49 -7.45
CA ASP A 92 -10.55 -20.35 -6.53
C ASP A 92 -9.25 -19.52 -6.54
N GLN A 93 -8.11 -20.13 -6.89
CA GLN A 93 -6.87 -19.37 -7.16
C GLN A 93 -7.03 -18.42 -8.36
N ALA A 94 -7.78 -18.82 -9.39
CA ALA A 94 -8.07 -17.94 -10.52
C ALA A 94 -8.94 -16.75 -10.09
N GLN A 95 -9.90 -16.96 -9.17
CA GLN A 95 -10.74 -15.89 -8.62
C GLN A 95 -9.91 -14.91 -7.79
N LEU A 96 -9.05 -15.40 -6.89
CA LEU A 96 -8.09 -14.58 -6.15
C LEU A 96 -7.18 -13.80 -7.10
N LYS A 97 -6.61 -14.46 -8.12
CA LYS A 97 -5.76 -13.79 -9.13
C LYS A 97 -6.54 -12.74 -9.91
N SER A 98 -7.82 -12.97 -10.20
CA SER A 98 -8.68 -12.01 -10.89
C SER A 98 -8.91 -10.78 -10.02
N PHE A 99 -9.16 -10.96 -8.72
CA PHE A 99 -9.35 -9.87 -7.76
C PHE A 99 -8.09 -9.00 -7.63
N PHE A 100 -6.92 -9.63 -7.44
CA PHE A 100 -5.63 -8.93 -7.35
C PHE A 100 -4.95 -8.68 -8.70
N SER A 101 -5.67 -8.90 -9.81
CA SER A 101 -5.11 -8.76 -11.14
C SER A 101 -4.75 -7.31 -11.40
N LYS A 102 -3.49 -7.07 -11.77
CA LYS A 102 -3.03 -5.77 -12.26
C LYS A 102 -3.61 -5.42 -13.64
N LYS A 103 -4.24 -6.37 -14.34
CA LYS A 103 -4.75 -6.21 -15.72
C LYS A 103 -6.05 -5.39 -15.71
N GLY A 104 -5.93 -4.08 -15.53
CA GLY A 104 -7.04 -3.12 -15.48
C GLY A 104 -6.94 -2.11 -14.34
N ARG A 105 -6.01 -2.32 -13.39
CA ARG A 105 -5.76 -1.37 -12.31
C ARG A 105 -4.93 -0.20 -12.81
N GLN A 106 -5.46 1.02 -12.69
CA GLN A 106 -4.71 2.23 -13.03
C GLN A 106 -3.49 2.39 -12.10
N MET A 107 -2.38 2.86 -12.66
CA MET A 107 -1.17 3.16 -11.91
C MET A 107 -1.47 4.22 -10.85
N ARG A 108 -1.10 3.96 -9.60
CA ARG A 108 -1.32 4.89 -8.47
C ARG A 108 -0.08 5.74 -8.21
N VAL A 109 -0.26 6.89 -7.58
CA VAL A 109 0.84 7.85 -7.30
C VAL A 109 2.00 7.20 -6.52
N GLY A 110 1.70 6.45 -5.45
CA GLY A 110 2.72 5.76 -4.67
C GLY A 110 3.50 4.74 -5.49
N GLU A 111 2.85 4.05 -6.43
CA GLU A 111 3.48 3.04 -7.27
C GLU A 111 4.37 3.66 -8.35
N LEU A 112 3.97 4.80 -8.92
CA LEU A 112 4.83 5.55 -9.83
C LEU A 112 6.05 6.11 -9.10
N LEU A 113 5.86 6.64 -7.90
CA LEU A 113 6.95 7.12 -7.04
C LEU A 113 7.94 6.00 -6.69
N VAL A 114 7.45 4.81 -6.36
CA VAL A 114 8.29 3.62 -6.17
C VAL A 114 9.06 3.27 -7.44
N ARG A 115 8.39 3.22 -8.60
CA ARG A 115 9.04 2.92 -9.88
C ARG A 115 10.10 3.95 -10.28
N SER A 116 9.92 5.21 -9.88
CA SER A 116 10.91 6.26 -10.10
C SER A 116 12.11 6.16 -9.14
N GLY A 117 11.98 5.41 -8.05
CA GLY A 117 13.00 5.30 -7.00
C GLY A 117 12.97 6.43 -5.97
N LEU A 118 11.99 7.33 -6.03
CA LEU A 118 11.83 8.44 -5.08
C LEU A 118 11.21 8.02 -3.74
N VAL A 119 10.54 6.87 -3.70
CA VAL A 119 9.88 6.32 -2.50
C VAL A 119 10.18 4.82 -2.45
N THR A 120 10.41 4.26 -1.27
CA THR A 120 10.59 2.80 -1.13
C THR A 120 9.25 2.07 -1.08
N GLU A 121 9.22 0.77 -1.41
CA GLU A 121 8.00 -0.04 -1.28
C GLU A 121 7.45 -0.02 0.16
N THR A 122 8.34 -0.10 1.16
CA THR A 122 7.97 0.00 2.58
C THR A 122 7.33 1.34 2.92
N ASP A 123 7.89 2.46 2.46
CA ASP A 123 7.34 3.80 2.75
C ASP A 123 5.98 4.01 2.09
N ALA A 124 5.83 3.52 0.85
CA ALA A 124 4.55 3.53 0.15
C ALA A 124 3.49 2.69 0.89
N MET A 125 3.83 1.49 1.36
CA MET A 125 2.92 0.64 2.14
C MET A 125 2.53 1.31 3.46
N ASN A 126 3.49 1.87 4.20
CA ASN A 126 3.21 2.60 5.44
C ASN A 126 2.25 3.77 5.20
N ALA A 127 2.47 4.52 4.12
CA ALA A 127 1.62 5.66 3.77
C ALA A 127 0.21 5.24 3.31
N VAL A 128 0.08 4.08 2.66
CA VAL A 128 -1.23 3.50 2.32
C VAL A 128 -2.00 3.12 3.58
N GLU A 129 -1.36 2.41 4.52
CA GLU A 129 -2.00 2.01 5.77
C GLU A 129 -2.47 3.23 6.57
N GLU A 130 -1.58 4.20 6.80
CA GLU A 130 -1.94 5.43 7.51
C GLU A 130 -3.04 6.21 6.76
N GLY A 131 -2.97 6.29 5.43
CA GLY A 131 -3.98 6.95 4.61
C GLY A 131 -5.37 6.30 4.71
N LEU A 132 -5.43 4.97 4.85
CA LEU A 132 -6.67 4.24 5.08
C LEU A 132 -7.23 4.52 6.48
N THR A 133 -6.40 4.43 7.52
CA THR A 133 -6.82 4.66 8.91
C THR A 133 -7.24 6.12 9.15
N ALA A 134 -6.46 7.08 8.63
CA ALA A 134 -6.69 8.51 8.83
C ALA A 134 -7.60 9.15 7.77
N ARG A 135 -8.09 8.37 6.78
CA ARG A 135 -8.87 8.86 5.63
C ARG A 135 -8.17 10.00 4.87
N ARG A 136 -6.85 9.89 4.70
CA ARG A 136 -5.99 10.85 3.99
C ARG A 136 -5.56 10.31 2.64
N LYS A 137 -5.28 11.21 1.70
CA LYS A 137 -4.72 10.82 0.39
C LYS A 137 -3.28 10.34 0.57
N VAL A 138 -2.91 9.24 -0.07
CA VAL A 138 -1.56 8.63 0.05
C VAL A 138 -0.46 9.64 -0.26
N GLY A 139 -0.59 10.46 -1.30
CA GLY A 139 0.38 11.52 -1.62
C GLY A 139 0.59 12.52 -0.47
N GLN A 140 -0.47 12.90 0.25
CA GLN A 140 -0.35 13.81 1.40
C GLN A 140 0.32 13.15 2.60
N VAL A 141 0.13 11.84 2.76
CA VAL A 141 0.80 11.07 3.81
C VAL A 141 2.29 10.93 3.51
N LEU A 142 2.64 10.59 2.27
CA LEU A 142 4.04 10.51 1.81
C LEU A 142 4.79 11.83 2.06
N VAL A 143 4.18 12.96 1.74
CA VAL A 143 4.76 14.29 2.00
C VAL A 143 4.82 14.59 3.49
N GLY A 144 3.74 14.33 4.22
CA GLY A 144 3.67 14.57 5.67
C GLY A 144 4.74 13.80 6.46
N ASN A 145 5.07 12.59 6.02
CA ASN A 145 6.10 11.75 6.62
C ASN A 145 7.52 12.00 6.04
N SER A 146 7.69 13.03 5.20
CA SER A 146 8.96 13.38 4.55
C SER A 146 9.56 12.25 3.69
N TYR A 147 8.74 11.33 3.20
CA TYR A 147 9.18 10.28 2.26
C TYR A 147 9.37 10.82 0.84
N THR A 148 8.73 11.96 0.52
CA THR A 148 8.87 12.65 -0.76
C THR A 148 8.44 14.11 -0.62
N THR A 149 8.52 14.89 -1.70
CA THR A 149 8.12 16.31 -1.73
C THR A 149 6.74 16.51 -2.38
N SER A 150 6.08 17.65 -2.10
CA SER A 150 4.83 18.00 -2.80
C SER A 150 5.06 18.07 -4.31
N ASP A 151 6.17 18.67 -4.74
CA ASP A 151 6.53 18.80 -6.15
C ASP A 151 6.65 17.43 -6.85
N ALA A 152 7.22 16.43 -6.17
CA ALA A 152 7.30 15.06 -6.68
C ALA A 152 5.92 14.42 -6.82
N VAL A 153 5.04 14.61 -5.83
CA VAL A 153 3.66 14.11 -5.88
C VAL A 153 2.88 14.77 -7.01
N ASP A 154 2.97 16.10 -7.14
CA ASP A 154 2.25 16.86 -8.16
C ASP A 154 2.73 16.50 -9.57
N MET A 155 4.05 16.36 -9.76
CA MET A 155 4.60 15.87 -11.03
C MET A 155 4.16 14.43 -11.33
N ALA A 156 4.18 13.54 -10.33
CA ALA A 156 3.72 12.17 -10.50
C ALA A 156 2.24 12.11 -10.91
N LEU A 157 1.37 12.94 -10.32
CA LEU A 157 -0.04 13.02 -10.70
C LEU A 157 -0.24 13.50 -12.14
N ASN A 158 0.53 14.51 -12.59
CA ASN A 158 0.48 14.98 -13.98
C ASN A 158 0.95 13.89 -14.97
N LEU A 159 2.03 13.17 -14.64
CA LEU A 159 2.52 12.07 -15.47
C LEU A 159 1.51 10.92 -15.53
N LEU A 160 0.82 10.62 -14.43
CA LEU A 160 -0.25 9.63 -14.41
C LEU A 160 -1.44 10.02 -15.31
N GLU A 161 -1.74 11.31 -15.44
CA GLU A 161 -2.77 11.78 -16.36
C GLU A 161 -2.37 11.51 -17.83
N GLN A 162 -1.12 11.77 -18.19
CA GLN A 162 -0.59 11.47 -19.54
C GLN A 162 -0.53 9.96 -19.81
N VAL A 163 -0.19 9.16 -18.79
CA VAL A 163 -0.27 7.69 -18.88
C VAL A 163 -1.71 7.24 -19.12
N ARG A 164 -2.68 7.88 -18.46
CA ARG A 164 -4.11 7.57 -18.63
C ARG A 164 -4.65 7.99 -19.99
N SER A 165 -4.16 9.08 -20.58
CA SER A 165 -4.53 9.50 -21.94
C SER A 165 -3.82 8.68 -23.03
N GLY A 166 -2.80 7.89 -22.65
CA GLY A 166 -2.01 7.06 -23.57
C GLY A 166 -0.90 7.84 -24.30
N GLU A 167 -0.63 9.07 -23.88
CA GLU A 167 0.44 9.92 -24.43
C GLU A 167 1.83 9.47 -23.96
N LEU A 168 1.90 8.82 -22.80
CA LEU A 168 3.14 8.45 -22.14
C LEU A 168 3.05 7.02 -21.61
N ASP A 169 4.11 6.22 -21.75
CA ASP A 169 4.15 4.92 -21.09
C ASP A 169 4.56 5.02 -19.61
N VAL A 170 4.24 4.00 -18.81
CA VAL A 170 4.54 3.99 -17.36
C VAL A 170 6.05 4.03 -17.08
N SER A 171 6.86 3.42 -17.94
CA SER A 171 8.32 3.37 -17.76
C SER A 171 8.96 4.73 -18.04
N GLU A 172 8.49 5.41 -19.09
CA GLU A 172 8.87 6.78 -19.43
C GLU A 172 8.40 7.76 -18.34
N ALA A 173 7.18 7.63 -17.84
CA ALA A 173 6.69 8.40 -16.71
C ALA A 173 7.59 8.25 -15.47
N ALA A 174 7.95 7.02 -15.10
CA ALA A 174 8.81 6.76 -13.96
C ALA A 174 10.21 7.34 -14.16
N LYS A 175 10.76 7.26 -15.38
CA LYS A 175 12.05 7.86 -15.73
C LYS A 175 11.99 9.38 -15.66
N ASN A 176 10.99 10.01 -16.27
CA ASN A 176 10.84 11.47 -16.26
C ASN A 176 10.73 12.02 -14.84
N LEU A 177 9.96 11.35 -13.99
CA LEU A 177 9.83 11.70 -12.57
C LEU A 177 11.16 11.55 -11.83
N ARG A 178 11.92 10.48 -12.08
CA ARG A 178 13.24 10.30 -11.50
C ARG A 178 14.18 11.41 -11.95
N ASP A 179 14.29 11.66 -13.25
CA ASP A 179 15.28 12.57 -13.83
C ASP A 179 15.04 14.02 -13.36
N ALA A 180 13.78 14.42 -13.20
CA ALA A 180 13.41 15.74 -12.68
C ALA A 180 13.78 15.95 -11.20
N HIS A 181 13.90 14.87 -10.43
CA HIS A 181 14.11 14.91 -8.97
C HIS A 181 15.43 14.28 -8.53
N SER A 182 16.25 13.81 -9.48
CA SER A 182 17.59 13.27 -9.23
C SER A 182 18.69 14.32 -9.26
N TYR A 183 18.36 15.61 -9.39
CA TYR A 183 19.33 16.71 -9.34
C TYR A 183 19.02 17.69 -8.20
N PRO A 184 19.98 17.83 -7.25
CA PRO A 184 20.60 19.13 -7.05
C PRO A 184 22.15 19.07 -6.89
N GLU A 185 22.81 20.04 -7.56
CA GLU A 185 24.15 20.62 -7.35
C GLU A 185 25.45 19.78 -7.53
N THR A 186 26.13 19.99 -8.67
CA THR A 186 27.52 20.48 -8.69
C THR A 186 27.71 21.41 -9.90
N ASP A 187 27.36 22.68 -9.76
CA ASP A 187 27.99 23.78 -10.50
C ASP A 187 28.78 24.60 -9.48
N ASP A 188 29.75 23.97 -8.83
CA ASP A 188 30.81 24.62 -8.07
C ASP A 188 32.14 23.98 -8.47
N GLU A 189 32.76 24.53 -9.51
CA GLU A 189 34.22 24.68 -9.66
C GLU A 189 34.51 25.43 -10.98
N GLN A 190 34.19 26.72 -11.03
CA GLN A 190 35.02 27.66 -11.78
C GLN A 190 35.95 28.33 -10.78
N GLY A 191 37.05 27.64 -10.48
CA GLY A 191 38.18 28.24 -9.81
C GLY A 191 38.82 29.30 -10.70
N GLN A 192 38.83 30.54 -10.22
CA GLN A 192 39.85 31.54 -10.52
C GLN A 192 40.46 32.02 -9.21
#